data_AF-A0A9E2BCS5-F1
#
_entry.id   AF-A0A9E2BCS5-F1
#
_cell.length_a   1.000
_cell.length_b   1.000
_cell.length_c   1.000
_cell.angle_alpha   90.00
_cell.angle_beta   90.00
_cell.angle_gamma   90.00
#
_symmetry.space_group_name_H-M   'P 1'
#
loop_
_entity.id
_entity.type
_entity.pdbx_description
1 polymer ?
#
loop_
_entity_poly.entity_id
_entity_poly.type
_entity_poly.pdbx_seq_one_letter_code
_entity_poly.pdbx_strand_id
1 'polypeptide(L)'
;MGSLSADDNPQLGIAGFRFADLYAADGLKRLHQAFVARLDGQNDDLAGRYRKYLEDDGEAMDPVAISELLVSLAPILGDFVAELFAVSAEHRLQREAIEREVEEVFVFRNEIIASLRKHFKGVDFSEWDSAAIGATLAGLIDIGFEATDDDPERRVAAAAAKLHHWSQALAGNASPECLARIAEMRRRLQASAIESLVEASRIESDSDFVEALLEHVRRWAWLARNDAAFAPDTAGWLSFKEPARTDFAALVPHATETRDGYSVWKGEAAHRRRRDGFALTDGRYSRREILYEIDHCIYCHDRDTDSC
;
A
#
# COMPACT_ATOMS: atom_id res chain seq x y z
N MET A 1 -15.52 -38.51 -9.47
CA MET A 1 -14.66 -38.40 -8.27
C MET A 1 -13.62 -39.50 -8.37
N GLY A 2 -12.42 -39.17 -8.87
CA GLY A 2 -11.32 -40.13 -8.91
C GLY A 2 -10.85 -40.41 -7.49
N SER A 3 -10.78 -41.69 -7.13
CA SER A 3 -10.21 -42.16 -5.87
C SER A 3 -8.75 -41.74 -5.82
N LEU A 4 -8.42 -40.79 -4.96
CA LEU A 4 -7.03 -40.51 -4.57
C LEU A 4 -6.43 -41.81 -4.01
N SER A 5 -5.29 -42.24 -4.53
CA SER A 5 -4.60 -43.44 -4.06
C SER A 5 -4.02 -43.19 -2.66
N ALA A 6 -3.68 -44.25 -1.92
CA ALA A 6 -3.13 -44.11 -0.57
C ALA A 6 -1.76 -43.37 -0.52
N ASP A 7 -1.10 -43.23 -1.67
CA ASP A 7 0.12 -42.42 -1.86
C ASP A 7 -0.17 -40.92 -2.12
N ASP A 8 -1.43 -40.53 -2.34
CA ASP A 8 -1.88 -39.16 -2.64
C ASP A 8 -2.37 -38.38 -1.41
N ASN A 9 -2.02 -38.82 -0.19
CA ASN A 9 -2.48 -38.18 1.05
C ASN A 9 -1.31 -37.53 1.84
N PRO A 10 -0.77 -36.39 1.37
CA PRO A 10 0.38 -35.75 1.99
C PRO A 10 0.09 -35.31 3.43
N GLN A 11 1.13 -35.30 4.25
CA GLN A 11 1.09 -34.64 5.56
C GLN A 11 1.00 -33.13 5.35
N LEU A 12 0.20 -32.48 6.20
CA LEU A 12 0.13 -31.04 6.28
C LEU A 12 1.19 -30.52 7.27
N GLY A 13 1.47 -29.22 7.24
CA GLY A 13 2.51 -28.63 8.08
C GLY A 13 2.18 -28.60 9.58
N ILE A 14 0.91 -28.77 9.95
CA ILE A 14 0.50 -28.98 11.35
C ILE A 14 0.51 -30.48 11.66
N ALA A 15 1.28 -30.85 12.69
CA ALA A 15 1.45 -32.23 13.10
C ALA A 15 0.11 -32.93 13.36
N GLY A 16 -0.01 -34.16 12.84
CA GLY A 16 -1.20 -34.98 13.00
C GLY A 16 -2.33 -34.69 12.01
N PHE A 17 -2.16 -33.77 11.05
CA PHE A 17 -3.09 -33.54 9.95
C PHE A 17 -2.55 -34.04 8.61
N ARG A 18 -3.48 -34.53 7.78
CA ARG A 18 -3.24 -34.96 6.40
C ARG A 18 -4.25 -34.31 5.46
N PHE A 19 -3.94 -34.27 4.17
CA PHE A 19 -4.81 -33.63 3.18
C PHE A 19 -6.24 -34.17 3.17
N ALA A 20 -6.42 -35.49 3.37
CA ALA A 20 -7.74 -36.12 3.46
C ALA A 20 -8.60 -35.59 4.63
N ASP A 21 -7.99 -35.09 5.70
CA ASP A 21 -8.72 -34.53 6.86
C ASP A 21 -9.51 -33.26 6.48
N LEU A 22 -9.09 -32.55 5.42
CA LEU A 22 -9.79 -31.36 4.92
C LEU A 22 -11.16 -31.68 4.28
N TYR A 23 -11.40 -32.94 3.95
CA TYR A 23 -12.65 -33.42 3.35
C TYR A 23 -13.52 -34.20 4.34
N ALA A 24 -13.08 -34.35 5.59
CA ALA A 24 -13.79 -35.10 6.63
C ALA A 24 -14.27 -34.15 7.74
N ALA A 25 -15.54 -34.28 8.15
CA ALA A 25 -16.11 -33.43 9.21
C ALA A 25 -15.32 -33.52 10.53
N ASP A 26 -14.89 -34.72 10.93
CA ASP A 26 -14.06 -34.91 12.12
C ASP A 26 -12.67 -34.26 11.98
N GLY A 27 -12.11 -34.26 10.76
CA GLY A 27 -10.85 -33.60 10.45
C GLY A 27 -10.96 -32.08 10.56
N LEU A 28 -12.01 -31.50 9.98
CA LEU A 28 -12.31 -30.06 10.09
C LEU A 28 -12.59 -29.63 11.55
N LYS A 29 -13.32 -30.45 12.31
CA LYS A 29 -13.55 -30.20 13.74
C LYS A 29 -12.23 -30.16 14.53
N ARG A 30 -11.34 -31.12 14.30
CA ARG A 30 -10.01 -31.13 14.91
C ARG A 30 -9.17 -29.91 14.49
N LEU A 31 -9.26 -29.51 13.22
CA LEU A 31 -8.52 -28.36 12.70
C LEU A 31 -8.99 -27.06 13.37
N HIS A 32 -10.31 -26.88 13.51
CA HIS A 32 -10.90 -25.77 14.24
C HIS A 32 -10.46 -25.75 15.71
N GLN A 33 -10.45 -26.91 16.40
CA GLN A 33 -9.94 -27.03 17.76
C GLN A 33 -8.46 -26.62 17.87
N ALA A 34 -7.62 -27.03 16.91
CA ALA A 34 -6.21 -26.66 16.86
C ALA A 34 -6.01 -25.15 16.62
N PHE A 35 -6.91 -24.51 15.85
CA PHE A 35 -6.92 -23.06 15.66
C PHE A 35 -7.32 -22.33 16.95
N VAL A 36 -8.40 -22.74 17.61
CA VAL A 36 -8.85 -22.14 18.88
C VAL A 36 -7.76 -22.25 19.96
N ALA A 37 -7.11 -23.41 20.08
CA ALA A 37 -6.01 -23.60 21.03
C ALA A 37 -4.82 -22.67 20.77
N ARG A 38 -4.59 -22.26 19.52
CA ARG A 38 -3.55 -21.28 19.16
C ARG A 38 -3.97 -19.86 19.48
N LEU A 39 -5.25 -19.52 19.29
CA LEU A 39 -5.77 -18.23 19.73
C LEU A 39 -5.59 -18.06 21.25
N ASP A 40 -5.92 -19.08 22.03
CA ASP A 40 -5.70 -19.07 23.49
C ASP A 40 -4.22 -18.86 23.86
N GLY A 41 -3.31 -19.45 23.09
CA GLY A 41 -1.87 -19.27 23.34
C GLY A 41 -1.32 -17.89 22.98
N GLN A 42 -2.05 -17.07 22.20
CA GLN A 42 -1.57 -15.79 21.68
C GLN A 42 -2.32 -14.58 22.25
N ASN A 43 -3.64 -14.68 22.40
CA ASN A 43 -4.49 -13.56 22.81
C ASN A 43 -5.81 -14.08 23.42
N ASP A 44 -5.83 -14.17 24.75
CA ASP A 44 -6.99 -14.65 25.53
C ASP A 44 -8.26 -13.81 25.29
N ASP A 45 -8.12 -12.48 25.14
CA ASP A 45 -9.26 -11.59 24.88
C ASP A 45 -9.89 -11.91 23.51
N LEU A 46 -9.06 -12.01 22.47
CA LEU A 46 -9.52 -12.30 21.12
C LEU A 46 -10.14 -13.70 21.04
N ALA A 47 -9.56 -14.68 21.71
CA ALA A 47 -10.11 -16.02 21.81
C ALA A 47 -11.47 -16.03 22.53
N GLY A 48 -11.64 -15.20 23.57
CA GLY A 48 -12.92 -14.99 24.25
C GLY A 48 -13.98 -14.40 23.33
N ARG A 49 -13.65 -13.33 22.59
CA ARG A 49 -14.55 -12.71 21.61
C ARG A 49 -14.95 -13.67 20.50
N TYR A 50 -13.99 -14.45 19.98
CA TYR A 50 -14.27 -15.45 18.95
C TYR A 50 -15.21 -16.56 19.45
N ARG A 51 -15.04 -17.04 20.68
CA ARG A 51 -15.98 -18.03 21.25
C ARG A 51 -17.38 -17.49 21.39
N LYS A 52 -17.52 -16.24 21.86
CA LYS A 52 -18.82 -15.58 21.95
C LYS A 52 -19.52 -15.51 20.59
N TYR A 53 -18.77 -15.18 19.53
CA TYR A 53 -19.30 -15.22 18.17
C TYR A 53 -19.79 -16.62 17.76
N LEU A 54 -19.11 -17.68 18.15
CA LEU A 54 -19.49 -19.06 17.82
C LEU A 54 -20.72 -19.58 18.58
N GLU A 55 -21.19 -18.90 19.64
CA GLU A 55 -22.34 -19.35 20.43
C GLU A 55 -23.67 -19.17 19.68
N ASP A 56 -23.79 -18.12 18.87
CA ASP A 56 -25.00 -17.73 18.17
C ASP A 56 -24.75 -17.16 16.75
N ASP A 57 -23.61 -17.53 16.14
CA ASP A 57 -23.13 -16.99 14.86
C ASP A 57 -23.07 -15.44 14.82
N GLY A 58 -22.85 -14.82 15.99
CA GLY A 58 -22.73 -13.38 16.13
C GLY A 58 -24.06 -12.63 16.13
N GLU A 59 -25.22 -13.30 16.24
CA GLU A 59 -26.54 -12.66 16.26
C GLU A 59 -26.67 -11.62 17.38
N ALA A 60 -26.04 -11.84 18.55
CA ALA A 60 -26.03 -10.89 19.65
C ALA A 60 -24.87 -9.87 19.61
N MET A 61 -24.03 -9.89 18.57
CA MET A 61 -22.94 -8.95 18.40
C MET A 61 -23.32 -7.79 17.49
N ASP A 62 -22.81 -6.61 17.80
CA ASP A 62 -22.93 -5.46 16.92
C ASP A 62 -22.14 -5.70 15.60
N PRO A 63 -22.63 -5.28 14.43
CA PRO A 63 -21.94 -5.47 13.15
C PRO A 63 -20.49 -4.93 13.11
N VAL A 64 -20.22 -3.81 13.79
CA VAL A 64 -18.86 -3.25 13.90
C VAL A 64 -17.99 -4.17 14.73
N ALA A 65 -18.51 -4.69 15.86
CA ALA A 65 -17.78 -5.63 16.71
C ALA A 65 -17.44 -6.95 15.99
N ILE A 66 -18.33 -7.43 15.11
CA ILE A 66 -18.04 -8.59 14.23
C ILE A 66 -16.92 -8.24 13.26
N SER A 67 -16.99 -7.07 12.62
CA SER A 67 -15.96 -6.63 11.67
C SER A 67 -14.58 -6.49 12.34
N GLU A 68 -14.51 -5.87 13.52
CA GLU A 68 -13.30 -5.76 14.33
C GLU A 68 -12.75 -7.14 14.74
N LEU A 69 -13.63 -8.08 15.10
CA LEU A 69 -13.25 -9.46 15.41
C LEU A 69 -12.62 -10.13 14.19
N LEU A 70 -13.24 -10.04 13.01
CA LEU A 70 -12.72 -10.64 11.78
C LEU A 70 -11.37 -10.05 11.38
N VAL A 71 -11.21 -8.72 11.44
CA VAL A 71 -9.94 -8.04 11.17
C VAL A 71 -8.86 -8.47 12.15
N SER A 72 -9.19 -8.60 13.44
CA SER A 72 -8.25 -9.04 14.48
C SER A 72 -7.84 -10.52 14.33
N LEU A 73 -8.76 -11.38 13.86
CA LEU A 73 -8.49 -12.80 13.63
C LEU A 73 -7.67 -13.07 12.36
N ALA A 74 -7.83 -12.23 11.33
CA ALA A 74 -7.29 -12.48 10.01
C ALA A 74 -5.77 -12.75 9.96
N PRO A 75 -4.90 -11.99 10.67
CA PRO A 75 -3.46 -12.27 10.65
C PRO A 75 -3.12 -13.64 11.26
N ILE A 76 -3.77 -14.00 12.37
CA ILE A 76 -3.54 -15.28 13.08
C ILE A 76 -4.03 -16.45 12.22
N LEU A 77 -5.20 -16.29 11.59
CA LEU A 77 -5.73 -17.27 10.65
C LEU A 77 -4.82 -17.42 9.43
N GLY A 78 -4.31 -16.31 8.88
CA GLY A 78 -3.38 -16.32 7.75
C GLY A 78 -2.10 -17.11 8.06
N ASP A 79 -1.47 -16.83 9.21
CA ASP A 79 -0.28 -17.57 9.66
C ASP A 79 -0.60 -19.06 9.92
N PHE A 80 -1.76 -19.37 10.51
CA PHE A 80 -2.20 -20.74 10.73
C PHE A 80 -2.40 -21.53 9.42
N VAL A 81 -3.05 -20.92 8.42
CA VAL A 81 -3.26 -21.53 7.10
C VAL A 81 -1.93 -21.68 6.36
N ALA A 82 -1.03 -20.71 6.48
CA ALA A 82 0.31 -20.81 5.89
C ALA A 82 1.12 -21.95 6.52
N GLU A 83 1.06 -22.13 7.84
CA GLU A 83 1.64 -23.27 8.55
C GLU A 83 1.02 -24.58 8.07
N LEU A 84 -0.32 -24.64 7.97
CA LEU A 84 -1.05 -25.83 7.53
C LEU A 84 -0.58 -26.34 6.16
N PHE A 85 -0.31 -25.44 5.22
CA PHE A 85 0.17 -25.79 3.87
C PHE A 85 1.69 -25.74 3.70
N ALA A 86 2.45 -25.52 4.76
CA ALA A 86 3.91 -25.40 4.75
C ALA A 86 4.43 -24.30 3.79
N VAL A 87 3.73 -23.16 3.73
CA VAL A 87 4.07 -21.98 2.91
C VAL A 87 4.31 -20.72 3.77
N SER A 88 4.71 -20.90 5.02
CA SER A 88 4.93 -19.79 5.96
C SER A 88 6.03 -18.82 5.50
N ALA A 89 7.04 -19.30 4.77
CA ALA A 89 8.09 -18.45 4.23
C ALA A 89 7.57 -17.52 3.13
N GLU A 90 6.80 -18.07 2.18
CA GLU A 90 6.18 -17.35 1.08
C GLU A 90 5.13 -16.37 1.59
N HIS A 91 4.30 -16.79 2.56
CA HIS A 91 3.33 -15.93 3.23
C HIS A 91 4.01 -14.72 3.89
N ARG A 92 5.09 -14.96 4.64
CA ARG A 92 5.86 -13.89 5.28
C ARG A 92 6.48 -12.93 4.27
N LEU A 93 7.12 -13.45 3.21
CA LEU A 93 7.70 -12.62 2.15
C LEU A 93 6.64 -11.78 1.43
N GLN A 94 5.46 -12.35 1.18
CA GLN A 94 4.35 -11.62 0.58
C GLN A 94 3.85 -10.51 1.52
N ARG A 95 3.70 -10.80 2.81
CA ARG A 95 3.28 -9.83 3.82
C ARG A 95 4.27 -8.68 3.95
N GLU A 96 5.56 -8.99 4.14
CA GLU A 96 6.64 -7.99 4.23
C GLU A 96 6.66 -7.07 2.98
N ALA A 97 6.45 -7.63 1.79
CA ALA A 97 6.36 -6.84 0.56
C ALA A 97 5.12 -5.95 0.48
N ILE A 98 3.98 -6.37 1.03
CA ILE A 98 2.75 -5.57 1.09
C ILE A 98 2.89 -4.45 2.14
N GLU A 99 3.35 -4.80 3.34
CA GLU A 99 3.60 -3.84 4.44
C GLU A 99 4.52 -2.73 3.96
N ARG A 100 5.59 -3.07 3.23
CA ARG A 100 6.49 -2.08 2.65
C ARG A 100 5.82 -1.11 1.67
N GLU A 101 4.94 -1.60 0.79
CA GLU A 101 4.17 -0.71 -0.11
C GLU A 101 3.26 0.24 0.66
N VAL A 102 2.61 -0.27 1.73
CA VAL A 102 1.72 0.52 2.58
C VAL A 102 2.51 1.59 3.35
N GLU A 103 3.61 1.20 4.01
CA GLU A 103 4.42 2.07 4.85
C GLU A 103 5.26 3.08 4.07
N GLU A 104 5.54 2.82 2.79
CA GLU A 104 6.34 3.71 1.94
C GLU A 104 5.45 4.45 0.92
N VAL A 105 4.96 3.74 -0.11
CA VAL A 105 4.25 4.32 -1.27
C VAL A 105 2.91 4.93 -0.87
N PHE A 106 2.15 4.27 0.00
CA PHE A 106 0.84 4.78 0.40
C PHE A 106 0.92 5.85 1.47
N VAL A 107 1.90 5.80 2.39
CA VAL A 107 2.19 6.96 3.26
C VAL A 107 2.56 8.19 2.42
N PHE A 108 3.43 8.05 1.42
CA PHE A 108 3.78 9.16 0.53
C PHE A 108 2.55 9.72 -0.20
N ARG A 109 1.68 8.85 -0.71
CA ARG A 109 0.42 9.24 -1.35
C ARG A 109 -0.52 9.98 -0.39
N ASN A 110 -0.83 9.36 0.74
CA ASN A 110 -1.94 9.73 1.60
C ASN A 110 -1.58 10.89 2.54
N GLU A 111 -0.33 10.95 3.01
CA GLU A 111 0.10 11.98 3.98
C GLU A 111 0.77 13.18 3.30
N ILE A 112 1.53 12.93 2.23
CA ILE A 112 2.31 13.98 1.56
C ILE A 112 1.57 14.49 0.33
N ILE A 113 1.30 13.63 -0.68
CA ILE A 113 0.70 14.08 -1.94
C ILE A 113 -0.71 14.65 -1.75
N ALA A 114 -1.54 14.01 -0.90
CA ALA A 114 -2.90 14.48 -0.63
C ALA A 114 -2.94 15.89 -0.01
N SER A 115 -1.90 16.28 0.75
CA SER A 115 -1.83 17.58 1.42
C SER A 115 -1.27 18.70 0.52
N LEU A 116 -0.61 18.38 -0.60
CA LEU A 116 0.09 19.38 -1.43
C LEU A 116 -0.81 20.49 -1.97
N ARG A 117 -2.04 20.16 -2.41
CA ARG A 117 -2.99 21.17 -2.92
C ARG A 117 -3.31 22.24 -1.87
N LYS A 118 -3.36 21.86 -0.60
CA LYS A 118 -3.58 22.78 0.53
C LYS A 118 -2.30 23.53 0.86
N HIS A 119 -1.15 22.83 0.88
CA HIS A 119 0.15 23.37 1.25
C HIS A 119 0.64 24.46 0.30
N PHE A 120 0.51 24.24 -1.02
CA PHE A 120 0.95 25.19 -2.06
C PHE A 120 -0.20 26.02 -2.64
N LYS A 121 -1.29 26.21 -1.88
CA LYS A 121 -2.44 26.99 -2.35
C LYS A 121 -2.02 28.44 -2.65
N GLY A 122 -2.14 28.83 -3.92
CA GLY A 122 -1.82 30.20 -4.37
C GLY A 122 -0.33 30.49 -4.51
N VAL A 123 0.53 29.46 -4.42
CA VAL A 123 1.96 29.59 -4.66
C VAL A 123 2.23 29.54 -6.17
N ASP A 124 2.90 30.57 -6.68
CA ASP A 124 3.46 30.56 -8.03
C ASP A 124 4.80 29.81 -8.01
N PHE A 125 4.89 28.76 -8.82
CA PHE A 125 6.08 27.93 -8.96
C PHE A 125 6.78 28.12 -10.31
N SER A 126 6.37 29.10 -11.12
CA SER A 126 6.96 29.36 -12.43
C SER A 126 8.45 29.76 -12.37
N GLU A 127 8.87 30.35 -11.26
CA GLU A 127 10.28 30.71 -11.00
C GLU A 127 11.08 29.61 -10.30
N TRP A 128 10.45 28.46 -9.98
CA TRP A 128 11.16 27.37 -9.33
C TRP A 128 12.11 26.69 -10.32
N ASP A 129 13.34 26.47 -9.90
CA ASP A 129 14.30 25.72 -10.69
C ASP A 129 14.03 24.22 -10.56
N SER A 130 13.29 23.67 -11.53
CA SER A 130 12.95 22.25 -11.62
C SER A 130 14.19 21.34 -11.60
N ALA A 131 15.29 21.74 -12.23
CA ALA A 131 16.51 20.95 -12.26
C ALA A 131 17.21 20.95 -10.90
N ALA A 132 17.28 22.10 -10.23
CA ALA A 132 17.84 22.19 -8.88
C ALA A 132 16.99 21.41 -7.86
N ILE A 133 15.66 21.50 -7.93
CA ILE A 133 14.76 20.74 -7.03
C ILE A 133 14.89 19.23 -7.27
N GLY A 134 14.97 18.79 -8.52
CA GLY A 134 15.26 17.40 -8.88
C GLY A 134 16.59 16.92 -8.31
N ALA A 135 17.66 17.70 -8.48
CA ALA A 135 18.98 17.39 -7.95
C ALA A 135 19.01 17.34 -6.41
N THR A 136 18.33 18.27 -5.75
CA THR A 136 18.21 18.29 -4.28
C THR A 136 17.50 17.05 -3.77
N LEU A 137 16.39 16.61 -4.39
CA LEU A 137 15.72 15.38 -3.97
C LEU A 137 16.60 14.15 -4.20
N ALA A 138 17.23 14.04 -5.38
CA ALA A 138 18.12 12.93 -5.69
C ALA A 138 19.28 12.85 -4.69
N GLY A 139 19.92 13.98 -4.38
CA GLY A 139 20.99 14.03 -3.38
C GLY A 139 20.50 13.73 -1.96
N LEU A 140 19.30 14.15 -1.57
CA LEU A 140 18.71 13.78 -0.28
C LEU A 140 18.53 12.25 -0.17
N ILE A 141 18.03 11.61 -1.23
CA ILE A 141 17.83 10.17 -1.28
C ILE A 141 19.17 9.43 -1.25
N ASP A 142 20.12 9.84 -2.09
CA ASP A 142 21.38 9.10 -2.27
C ASP A 142 22.35 9.32 -1.10
N ILE A 143 22.49 10.56 -0.61
CA ILE A 143 23.41 10.89 0.50
C ILE A 143 22.75 10.64 1.86
N GLY A 144 21.48 11.03 1.99
CA GLY A 144 20.77 10.95 3.26
C GLY A 144 20.30 9.54 3.58
N PHE A 145 19.58 8.93 2.65
CA PHE A 145 18.93 7.64 2.84
C PHE A 145 19.72 6.44 2.29
N GLU A 146 20.71 6.69 1.44
CA GLU A 146 21.51 5.64 0.76
C GLU A 146 20.60 4.61 0.07
N ALA A 147 19.53 5.07 -0.58
CA ALA A 147 18.51 4.19 -1.14
C ALA A 147 19.06 3.36 -2.32
N THR A 148 18.86 2.05 -2.27
CA THR A 148 19.36 1.08 -3.28
C THR A 148 18.25 0.37 -4.05
N ASP A 149 16.98 0.75 -3.84
CA ASP A 149 15.85 0.11 -4.51
C ASP A 149 15.82 0.47 -6.01
N ASP A 150 15.61 -0.50 -6.88
CA ASP A 150 15.56 -0.25 -8.33
C ASP A 150 14.25 0.44 -8.77
N ASP A 151 13.22 0.44 -7.93
CA ASP A 151 11.97 1.13 -8.19
C ASP A 151 12.07 2.62 -7.85
N PRO A 152 12.01 3.52 -8.85
CA PRO A 152 12.19 4.95 -8.63
C PRO A 152 11.05 5.57 -7.81
N GLU A 153 9.81 5.06 -7.93
CA GLU A 153 8.68 5.53 -7.10
C GLU A 153 8.94 5.20 -5.65
N ARG A 154 9.37 3.96 -5.38
CA ARG A 154 9.62 3.47 -4.04
C ARG A 154 10.80 4.18 -3.37
N ARG A 155 11.87 4.51 -4.12
CA ARG A 155 13.00 5.29 -3.59
C ARG A 155 12.55 6.63 -3.02
N VAL A 156 11.72 7.37 -3.77
CA VAL A 156 11.19 8.66 -3.31
C VAL A 156 10.22 8.46 -2.16
N ALA A 157 9.27 7.52 -2.30
CA ALA A 157 8.26 7.27 -1.30
C ALA A 157 8.84 6.83 0.06
N ALA A 158 9.85 5.96 0.05
CA ALA A 158 10.50 5.49 1.28
C ALA A 158 11.21 6.63 2.03
N ALA A 159 11.91 7.52 1.31
CA ALA A 159 12.53 8.70 1.91
C ALA A 159 11.46 9.64 2.50
N ALA A 160 10.39 9.89 1.73
CA ALA A 160 9.28 10.75 2.11
C ALA A 160 8.54 10.22 3.36
N ALA A 161 8.18 8.94 3.38
CA ALA A 161 7.50 8.28 4.49
C ALA A 161 8.36 8.28 5.76
N LYS A 162 9.66 8.02 5.64
CA LYS A 162 10.58 8.04 6.78
C LYS A 162 10.73 9.42 7.40
N LEU A 163 10.80 10.48 6.56
CA LEU A 163 10.79 11.86 7.06
C LEU A 163 9.45 12.20 7.74
N HIS A 164 8.33 11.74 7.18
CA HIS A 164 7.01 11.93 7.80
C HIS A 164 6.94 11.25 9.17
N HIS A 165 7.38 9.99 9.28
CA HIS A 165 7.44 9.27 10.56
C HIS A 165 8.34 9.96 11.58
N TRP A 166 9.50 10.50 11.17
CA TRP A 166 10.35 11.30 12.06
C TRP A 166 9.66 12.58 12.52
N SER A 167 8.96 13.28 11.64
CA SER A 167 8.17 14.46 12.00
C SER A 167 7.10 14.14 13.06
N GLN A 168 6.35 13.04 12.87
CA GLN A 168 5.37 12.56 13.85
C GLN A 168 6.02 12.18 15.19
N ALA A 169 7.15 11.46 15.15
CA ALA A 169 7.87 11.05 16.36
C ALA A 169 8.37 12.26 17.16
N LEU A 170 8.89 13.29 16.48
CA LEU A 170 9.37 14.53 17.09
C LEU A 170 8.25 15.39 17.68
N ALA A 171 7.05 15.35 17.09
CA ALA A 171 5.86 16.00 17.67
C ALA A 171 5.33 15.26 18.91
N GLY A 172 5.61 13.97 19.02
CA GLY A 172 5.26 13.11 20.15
C GLY A 172 6.45 12.81 21.07
N ASN A 173 6.72 11.52 21.27
CA ASN A 173 7.83 11.05 22.11
C ASN A 173 8.86 10.30 21.24
N ALA A 174 9.81 11.03 20.67
CA ALA A 174 10.85 10.46 19.83
C ALA A 174 11.76 9.53 20.64
N SER A 175 11.95 8.30 20.16
CA SER A 175 12.86 7.35 20.79
C SER A 175 14.33 7.80 20.63
N PRO A 176 15.25 7.38 21.52
CA PRO A 176 16.67 7.66 21.37
C PRO A 176 17.25 7.16 20.04
N GLU A 177 16.73 6.06 19.52
CA GLU A 177 17.11 5.53 18.20
C GLU A 177 16.67 6.46 17.07
N CYS A 178 15.45 7.00 17.13
CA CYS A 178 14.96 7.97 16.16
C CYS A 178 15.88 9.21 16.12
N LEU A 179 16.19 9.78 17.30
CA LEU A 179 17.09 10.94 17.42
C LEU A 179 18.49 10.64 16.89
N ALA A 180 19.04 9.46 17.18
CA ALA A 180 20.34 9.05 16.66
C ALA A 180 20.36 8.95 15.12
N ARG A 181 19.27 8.45 14.50
CA ARG A 181 19.14 8.39 13.04
C ARG A 181 19.01 9.78 12.40
N ILE A 182 18.30 10.71 13.05
CA ILE A 182 18.19 12.11 12.60
C ILE A 182 19.55 12.80 12.69
N ALA A 183 20.28 12.62 13.79
CA ALA A 183 21.63 13.16 13.95
C ALA A 183 22.60 12.60 12.90
N GLU A 184 22.50 11.32 12.57
CA GLU A 184 23.28 10.71 11.49
C GLU A 184 22.94 11.29 10.11
N MET A 185 21.64 11.43 9.79
CA MET A 185 21.18 12.11 8.58
C MET A 185 21.79 13.50 8.47
N ARG A 186 21.74 14.28 9.55
CA ARG A 186 22.33 15.62 9.62
C ARG A 186 23.82 15.62 9.30
N ARG A 187 24.61 14.71 9.90
CA ARG A 187 26.05 14.59 9.64
C ARG A 187 26.36 14.29 8.18
N ARG A 188 25.58 13.40 7.55
CA ARG A 188 25.76 13.06 6.12
C ARG A 188 25.49 14.26 5.21
N LEU A 189 24.40 14.98 5.47
CA LEU A 189 24.02 16.14 4.66
C LEU A 189 24.99 17.33 4.82
N GLN A 190 25.69 17.47 5.95
CA GLN A 190 26.74 18.48 6.12
C GLN A 190 27.90 18.31 5.13
N ALA A 191 28.15 17.09 4.64
CA ALA A 191 29.20 16.80 3.66
C ALA A 191 28.69 16.82 2.21
N SER A 192 27.43 17.19 1.97
CA SER A 192 26.84 17.26 0.64
C SER A 192 27.43 18.40 -0.19
N ALA A 193 27.49 18.22 -1.52
CA ALA A 193 27.80 19.29 -2.46
C ALA A 193 26.59 20.17 -2.81
N ILE A 194 25.39 19.81 -2.32
CA ILE A 194 24.13 20.52 -2.59
C ILE A 194 23.88 21.52 -1.47
N GLU A 195 24.01 22.82 -1.77
CA GLU A 195 23.94 23.88 -0.75
C GLU A 195 22.65 23.83 0.06
N SER A 196 21.49 23.60 -0.55
CA SER A 196 20.21 23.56 0.18
C SER A 196 20.16 22.45 1.25
N LEU A 197 20.83 21.32 1.01
CA LEU A 197 20.93 20.22 1.99
C LEU A 197 21.92 20.56 3.11
N VAL A 198 23.02 21.24 2.76
CA VAL A 198 23.99 21.75 3.73
C VAL A 198 23.33 22.81 4.62
N GLU A 199 22.57 23.74 4.06
CA GLU A 199 21.79 24.75 4.79
C GLU A 199 20.79 24.10 5.74
N ALA A 200 20.00 23.12 5.27
CA ALA A 200 19.08 22.38 6.13
C ALA A 200 19.82 21.71 7.30
N SER A 201 20.99 21.12 7.05
CA SER A 201 21.77 20.43 8.10
C SER A 201 22.28 21.36 9.22
N ARG A 202 22.31 22.68 9.00
CA ARG A 202 22.70 23.71 9.98
C ARG A 202 21.55 24.13 10.91
N ILE A 203 20.31 23.71 10.63
CA ILE A 203 19.12 24.06 11.45
C ILE A 203 19.20 23.39 12.82
N GLU A 204 19.34 24.13 13.92
CA GLU A 204 19.62 23.54 15.24
C GLU A 204 18.52 22.60 15.76
N SER A 205 17.25 22.95 15.52
CA SER A 205 16.09 22.14 15.91
C SER A 205 15.95 20.91 15.02
N ASP A 206 15.81 19.72 15.61
CA ASP A 206 15.57 18.49 14.85
C ASP A 206 14.21 18.50 14.15
N SER A 207 13.20 19.13 14.75
CA SER A 207 11.87 19.27 14.13
C SER A 207 11.93 20.14 12.89
N ASP A 208 12.58 21.31 12.98
CA ASP A 208 12.70 22.23 11.85
C ASP A 208 13.63 21.67 10.77
N PHE A 209 14.66 20.90 11.16
CA PHE A 209 15.52 20.20 10.21
C PHE A 209 14.74 19.16 9.40
N VAL A 210 13.99 18.27 10.06
CA VAL A 210 13.18 17.25 9.38
C VAL A 210 12.10 17.91 8.51
N GLU A 211 11.48 18.99 8.98
CA GLU A 211 10.50 19.74 8.21
C GLU A 211 11.10 20.42 6.97
N ALA A 212 12.33 20.95 7.05
CA ALA A 212 13.03 21.48 5.88
C ALA A 212 13.31 20.40 4.82
N LEU A 213 13.65 19.18 5.25
CA LEU A 213 13.82 18.04 4.33
C LEU A 213 12.48 17.61 3.72
N LEU A 214 11.40 17.59 4.50
CA LEU A 214 10.05 17.33 3.98
C LEU A 214 9.63 18.39 2.96
N GLU A 215 9.98 19.66 3.17
CA GLU A 215 9.67 20.73 2.23
C GLU A 215 10.36 20.50 0.87
N HIS A 216 11.59 19.99 0.83
CA HIS A 216 12.23 19.58 -0.43
C HIS A 216 11.44 18.47 -1.15
N VAL A 217 10.98 17.46 -0.41
CA VAL A 217 10.12 16.40 -0.95
C VAL A 217 8.80 16.96 -1.47
N ARG A 218 8.15 17.86 -0.72
CA ARG A 218 6.87 18.48 -1.11
C ARG A 218 7.01 19.32 -2.36
N ARG A 219 8.06 20.14 -2.48
CA ARG A 219 8.31 20.97 -3.67
C ARG A 219 8.55 20.10 -4.90
N TRP A 220 9.37 19.06 -4.77
CA TRP A 220 9.57 18.10 -5.85
C TRP A 220 8.25 17.42 -6.24
N ALA A 221 7.48 16.92 -5.28
CA ALA A 221 6.21 16.25 -5.55
C ALA A 221 5.16 17.18 -6.18
N TRP A 222 5.19 18.47 -5.82
CA TRP A 222 4.35 19.49 -6.44
C TRP A 222 4.73 19.73 -7.90
N LEU A 223 6.02 19.84 -8.21
CA LEU A 223 6.48 19.94 -9.60
C LEU A 223 6.18 18.65 -10.38
N ALA A 224 6.46 17.48 -9.80
CA ALA A 224 6.16 16.18 -10.39
C ALA A 224 4.69 16.03 -10.82
N ARG A 225 3.79 16.71 -10.12
CA ARG A 225 2.35 16.72 -10.39
C ARG A 225 1.90 17.76 -11.42
N ASN A 226 2.57 18.91 -11.48
CA ASN A 226 2.06 20.09 -12.20
C ASN A 226 2.96 20.58 -13.35
N ASP A 227 4.23 20.17 -13.37
CA ASP A 227 5.20 20.52 -14.42
C ASP A 227 5.41 19.33 -15.36
N ALA A 228 5.18 19.57 -16.65
CA ALA A 228 5.33 18.56 -17.70
C ALA A 228 6.76 18.02 -17.82
N ALA A 229 7.77 18.75 -17.33
CA ALA A 229 9.17 18.30 -17.33
C ALA A 229 9.40 17.00 -16.55
N PHE A 230 8.58 16.72 -15.53
CA PHE A 230 8.70 15.52 -14.69
C PHE A 230 7.83 14.35 -15.15
N ALA A 231 6.88 14.58 -16.07
CA ALA A 231 5.97 13.55 -16.54
C ALA A 231 6.67 12.29 -17.10
N PRO A 232 7.80 12.37 -17.82
CA PRO A 232 8.51 11.17 -18.29
C PRO A 232 8.91 10.21 -17.17
N ASP A 233 9.21 10.74 -15.97
CA ASP A 233 9.71 9.95 -14.84
C ASP A 233 8.59 9.47 -13.91
N THR A 234 7.45 10.18 -13.86
CA THR A 234 6.38 9.95 -12.86
C THR A 234 5.02 9.54 -13.43
N ALA A 235 4.82 9.55 -14.76
CA ALA A 235 3.50 9.30 -15.36
C ALA A 235 2.85 7.95 -14.99
N GLY A 236 3.64 6.94 -14.61
CA GLY A 236 3.16 5.63 -14.19
C GLY A 236 3.03 5.43 -12.68
N TRP A 237 3.37 6.43 -11.86
CA TRP A 237 3.44 6.27 -10.41
C TRP A 237 2.05 6.30 -9.79
N LEU A 238 1.74 5.27 -9.00
CA LEU A 238 0.45 5.13 -8.34
C LEU A 238 0.26 6.11 -7.19
N SER A 239 1.34 6.62 -6.60
CA SER A 239 1.29 7.70 -5.62
C SER A 239 0.65 8.97 -6.18
N PHE A 240 0.73 9.22 -7.50
CA PHE A 240 0.10 10.36 -8.16
C PHE A 240 -1.26 10.02 -8.82
N LYS A 241 -1.67 8.75 -8.85
CA LYS A 241 -2.93 8.32 -9.46
C LYS A 241 -4.11 8.81 -8.62
N GLU A 242 -4.92 9.69 -9.20
CA GLU A 242 -6.22 10.08 -8.65
C GLU A 242 -7.35 9.28 -9.31
N PRO A 243 -8.32 8.77 -8.53
CA PRO A 243 -9.53 8.16 -9.09
C PRO A 243 -10.28 9.17 -9.98
N ALA A 244 -10.67 8.74 -11.18
CA ALA A 244 -11.51 9.55 -12.04
C ALA A 244 -12.93 9.64 -11.46
N ARG A 245 -13.61 10.76 -11.68
CA ARG A 245 -15.05 10.83 -11.36
C ARG A 245 -15.83 9.90 -12.27
N THR A 246 -16.65 9.04 -11.67
CA THR A 246 -17.58 8.18 -12.39
C THR A 246 -18.79 8.99 -12.86
N ASP A 247 -18.97 9.09 -14.17
CA ASP A 247 -20.21 9.60 -14.77
C ASP A 247 -21.15 8.43 -15.08
N PHE A 248 -22.16 8.24 -14.23
CA PHE A 248 -23.15 7.17 -14.40
C PHE A 248 -23.99 7.30 -15.68
N ALA A 249 -24.05 8.48 -16.29
CA ALA A 249 -24.69 8.66 -17.59
C ALA A 249 -23.77 8.28 -18.76
N ALA A 250 -22.47 8.08 -18.52
CA ALA A 250 -21.43 7.84 -19.52
C ALA A 250 -20.41 6.75 -19.11
N LEU A 251 -20.89 5.64 -18.55
CA LEU A 251 -20.04 4.53 -18.05
C LEU A 251 -19.16 3.86 -19.13
N VAL A 252 -19.54 3.94 -20.40
CA VAL A 252 -18.79 3.37 -21.52
C VAL A 252 -18.40 4.48 -22.49
N PRO A 253 -17.13 4.91 -22.50
CA PRO A 253 -16.62 5.87 -23.47
C PRO A 253 -16.81 5.34 -24.89
N HIS A 254 -17.46 6.14 -25.73
CA HIS A 254 -17.71 5.80 -27.12
C HIS A 254 -17.55 7.02 -28.01
N ALA A 255 -16.98 6.80 -29.19
CA ALA A 255 -16.99 7.73 -30.31
C ALA A 255 -18.22 7.46 -31.18
N THR A 256 -18.69 8.50 -31.86
CA THR A 256 -19.71 8.38 -32.90
C THR A 256 -19.05 8.41 -34.28
N GLU A 257 -19.34 7.42 -35.12
CA GLU A 257 -18.86 7.33 -36.50
C GLU A 257 -20.08 7.27 -37.43
N THR A 258 -20.01 7.89 -38.61
CA THR A 258 -21.04 7.69 -39.64
C THR A 258 -20.66 6.48 -40.49
N ARG A 259 -21.56 5.50 -40.57
CA ARG A 259 -21.43 4.33 -41.46
C ARG A 259 -22.69 4.18 -42.28
N ASP A 260 -22.53 4.17 -43.61
CA ASP A 260 -23.63 4.00 -44.56
C ASP A 260 -24.83 4.94 -44.32
N GLY A 261 -24.54 6.18 -43.88
CA GLY A 261 -25.55 7.20 -43.55
C GLY A 261 -26.15 7.10 -42.15
N TYR A 262 -25.74 6.14 -41.33
CA TYR A 262 -26.19 5.98 -39.95
C TYR A 262 -25.13 6.41 -38.94
N SER A 263 -25.58 7.01 -37.84
CA SER A 263 -24.75 7.30 -36.68
C SER A 263 -24.57 6.03 -35.85
N VAL A 264 -23.34 5.57 -35.67
CA VAL A 264 -23.03 4.38 -34.86
C VAL A 264 -22.07 4.73 -33.73
N TRP A 265 -22.29 4.09 -32.57
CA TRP A 265 -21.36 4.16 -31.45
C TRP A 265 -20.27 3.11 -31.59
N LYS A 266 -19.05 3.50 -31.21
CA LYS A 266 -17.87 2.64 -31.31
C LYS A 266 -16.88 3.03 -30.22
N GLY A 267 -16.29 2.04 -29.54
CA GLY A 267 -15.24 2.32 -28.56
C GLY A 267 -14.09 3.14 -29.17
N GLU A 268 -13.38 3.91 -28.36
CA GLU A 268 -12.28 4.76 -28.81
C GLU A 268 -11.19 3.97 -29.55
N ALA A 269 -10.65 4.52 -30.64
CA ALA A 269 -9.74 3.80 -31.52
C ALA A 269 -8.47 3.31 -30.79
N ALA A 270 -7.94 4.10 -29.86
CA ALA A 270 -6.76 3.77 -29.06
C ALA A 270 -6.97 2.55 -28.14
N HIS A 271 -8.21 2.29 -27.71
CA HIS A 271 -8.55 1.18 -26.82
C HIS A 271 -9.05 -0.06 -27.58
N ARG A 272 -9.22 0.01 -28.91
CA ARG A 272 -9.64 -1.14 -29.70
C ARG A 272 -8.52 -2.16 -29.76
N ARG A 273 -8.80 -3.35 -29.24
CA ARG A 273 -7.93 -4.52 -29.40
C ARG A 273 -8.54 -5.44 -30.43
N ARG A 274 -7.74 -5.89 -31.40
CA ARG A 274 -8.18 -6.96 -32.30
C ARG A 274 -8.21 -8.24 -31.48
N ARG A 275 -9.39 -8.82 -31.32
CA ARG A 275 -9.51 -10.13 -30.68
C ARG A 275 -8.87 -11.17 -31.59
N ASP A 276 -7.81 -11.81 -31.11
CA ASP A 276 -7.18 -12.95 -31.75
C ASP A 276 -7.36 -14.18 -30.83
N GLY A 277 -8.23 -15.10 -31.24
CA GLY A 277 -8.60 -16.27 -30.44
C GLY A 277 -9.53 -15.99 -29.23
N PHE A 278 -9.52 -16.92 -28.28
CA PHE A 278 -10.37 -16.94 -27.08
C PHE A 278 -9.57 -16.83 -25.77
N ALA A 279 -8.26 -16.63 -25.84
CA ALA A 279 -7.42 -16.44 -24.67
C ALA A 279 -7.76 -15.13 -23.94
N LEU A 280 -7.51 -15.10 -22.63
CA LEU A 280 -7.64 -13.89 -21.83
C LEU A 280 -6.57 -12.88 -22.27
N THR A 281 -6.99 -11.71 -22.74
CA THR A 281 -6.10 -10.60 -23.16
C THR A 281 -5.91 -9.55 -22.08
N ASP A 282 -6.33 -9.86 -20.86
CA ASP A 282 -6.19 -9.00 -19.69
C ASP A 282 -4.80 -9.20 -19.10
N GLY A 283 -4.02 -8.11 -19.01
CA GLY A 283 -2.65 -8.15 -18.47
C GLY A 283 -2.59 -8.36 -16.96
N ARG A 284 -3.75 -8.25 -16.29
CA ARG A 284 -3.94 -8.17 -14.84
C ARG A 284 -3.19 -7.01 -14.21
N TYR A 285 -3.70 -6.53 -13.09
CA TYR A 285 -2.98 -5.59 -12.26
C TYR A 285 -1.77 -6.25 -11.61
N SER A 286 -0.68 -5.49 -11.57
CA SER A 286 0.46 -5.74 -10.70
C SER A 286 0.04 -5.69 -9.24
N ARG A 287 0.90 -6.18 -8.34
CA ARG A 287 0.62 -6.14 -6.89
C ARG A 287 0.32 -4.72 -6.40
N ARG A 288 1.13 -3.73 -6.80
CA ARG A 288 0.92 -2.33 -6.37
C ARG A 288 -0.40 -1.77 -6.90
N GLU A 289 -0.79 -2.08 -8.13
CA GLU A 289 -2.09 -1.69 -8.68
C GLU A 289 -3.25 -2.33 -7.93
N ILE A 290 -3.16 -3.62 -7.58
CA ILE A 290 -4.16 -4.30 -6.74
C ILE A 290 -4.25 -3.62 -5.37
N LEU A 291 -3.10 -3.37 -4.73
CA LEU A 291 -3.05 -2.71 -3.43
C LEU A 291 -3.61 -1.30 -3.49
N TYR A 292 -3.41 -0.57 -4.59
CA TYR A 292 -4.00 0.76 -4.79
C TYR A 292 -5.53 0.69 -4.79
N GLU A 293 -6.13 -0.27 -5.50
CA GLU A 293 -7.59 -0.43 -5.51
C GLU A 293 -8.12 -0.84 -4.12
N ILE A 294 -7.35 -1.64 -3.36
CA ILE A 294 -7.69 -2.01 -1.98
C ILE A 294 -7.60 -0.79 -1.04
N ASP A 295 -6.51 -0.02 -1.09
CA ASP A 295 -6.31 1.21 -0.31
C ASP A 295 -7.43 2.23 -0.58
N HIS A 296 -7.88 2.32 -1.84
CA HIS A 296 -9.00 3.19 -2.21
C HIS A 296 -10.34 2.74 -1.60
N CYS A 297 -10.56 1.42 -1.46
CA CYS A 297 -11.82 0.82 -1.03
C CYS A 297 -12.18 1.08 0.45
N ILE A 298 -11.24 1.55 1.27
CA ILE A 298 -11.40 1.62 2.73
C ILE A 298 -12.13 2.89 3.22
N TYR A 299 -12.27 3.92 2.39
CA TYR A 299 -12.78 5.23 2.84
C TYR A 299 -14.31 5.39 2.86
N CYS A 300 -15.05 4.37 2.43
CA CYS A 300 -16.50 4.43 2.20
C CYS A 300 -17.33 3.84 3.36
N HIS A 301 -16.78 2.85 4.06
CA HIS A 301 -17.49 2.12 5.12
C HIS A 301 -17.81 2.99 6.34
N ASP A 302 -16.84 3.75 6.85
CA ASP A 302 -17.05 4.64 8.01
C ASP A 302 -18.04 5.78 7.74
N ARG A 303 -18.34 6.04 6.46
CA ARG A 303 -19.24 7.11 6.01
C ARG A 303 -20.60 6.60 5.58
N ASP A 304 -20.82 5.27 5.60
CA ASP A 304 -22.01 4.59 5.07
C ASP A 304 -22.38 5.09 3.66
N THR A 305 -21.36 5.30 2.81
CA THR A 305 -21.52 5.85 1.46
C THR A 305 -20.82 4.97 0.44
N ASP A 306 -21.54 4.48 -0.56
CA ASP A 306 -20.97 3.83 -1.74
C ASP A 306 -20.53 4.90 -2.76
N SER A 307 -19.39 5.54 -2.48
CA SER A 307 -18.83 6.61 -3.34
C SER A 307 -17.65 6.15 -4.22
N CYS A 308 -17.35 4.85 -4.21
CA CYS A 308 -16.36 4.20 -5.08
C CYS A 308 -16.77 4.28 -6.56
#